data_AF-A0A5N5NM35-F1
#
_entry.id   AF-A0A5N5NM35-F1
#
_cell.length_a   1.000
_cell.length_b   1.000
_cell.length_c   1.000
_cell.angle_alpha   90.00
_cell.angle_beta   90.00
_cell.angle_gamma   90.00
#
_symmetry.space_group_name_H-M   'P 1'
#
loop_
_entity.id
_entity.type
_entity.pdbx_description
1 polymer ?
#
loop_
_entity_poly.entity_id
_entity_poly.type
_entity_poly.pdbx_seq_one_letter_code
_entity_poly.pdbx_strand_id
1 'polypeptide(L)'
;MDLPELWAIFGPAVAGAVFGTGWWFWIDAVVCSSVIVSFVHYLPGIFASIAALMFNCVRKEDIDYSPYEEGEWRLKLWLFFAYVVSFVSLAASVGLLIQDSLVKTGPSVWTGTAGVLQCVFVLISGLIYWTSHSE
;
A
#
# COMPACT_ATOMS: atom_id res chain seq x y z
N MET A 1 -10.03 -10.01 27.85
CA MET A 1 -9.17 -9.70 26.68
C MET A 1 -9.03 -8.21 26.67
N ASP A 2 -7.81 -7.75 26.89
CA ASP A 2 -7.52 -6.33 26.84
C ASP A 2 -7.47 -5.86 25.38
N LEU A 3 -7.71 -4.57 25.16
CA LEU A 3 -7.77 -4.01 23.80
C LEU A 3 -6.52 -4.31 22.94
N PRO A 4 -5.28 -4.33 23.48
CA PRO A 4 -4.08 -4.71 22.73
C PRO A 4 -4.07 -6.18 22.31
N GLU A 5 -4.53 -7.10 23.18
CA GLU A 5 -4.62 -8.53 22.86
C GLU A 5 -5.63 -8.76 21.73
N LEU A 6 -6.78 -8.07 21.79
CA LEU A 6 -7.78 -8.12 20.73
C LEU A 6 -7.22 -7.62 19.40
N TRP A 7 -6.45 -6.53 19.43
CA TRP A 7 -5.81 -5.96 18.25
C TRP A 7 -4.75 -6.90 17.64
N ALA A 8 -3.97 -7.59 18.47
CA ALA A 8 -3.00 -8.58 18.01
C ALA A 8 -3.65 -9.78 17.32
N ILE A 9 -4.82 -10.23 17.81
CA ILE A 9 -5.55 -11.37 17.25
C ILE A 9 -6.29 -11.00 15.96
N PHE A 10 -7.05 -9.90 15.96
CA PHE A 10 -7.93 -9.54 14.84
C PHE A 10 -7.25 -8.64 13.80
N GLY A 11 -6.18 -7.93 14.17
CA GLY A 11 -5.49 -6.99 13.29
C GLY A 11 -5.01 -7.59 11.97
N PRO A 12 -4.41 -8.80 11.93
CA PRO A 12 -4.04 -9.45 10.67
C PRO A 12 -5.24 -9.74 9.76
N ALA A 13 -6.38 -10.13 10.34
CA ALA A 13 -7.61 -10.39 9.58
C ALA A 13 -8.19 -9.09 9.01
N VAL A 14 -8.20 -8.01 9.81
CA VAL A 14 -8.61 -6.67 9.36
C VAL A 14 -7.67 -6.16 8.25
N ALA A 15 -6.36 -6.30 8.42
CA ALA A 15 -5.39 -5.95 7.39
C ALA A 15 -5.66 -6.71 6.09
N GLY A 16 -5.79 -8.04 6.14
CA GLY A 16 -6.10 -8.86 4.97
C GLY A 16 -7.39 -8.45 4.27
N ALA A 17 -8.44 -8.13 5.03
CA ALA A 17 -9.69 -7.61 4.47
C ALA A 17 -9.48 -6.28 3.75
N VAL A 18 -8.77 -5.32 4.37
CA VAL A 18 -8.48 -4.01 3.80
C VAL A 18 -7.59 -4.10 2.54
N PHE A 19 -6.58 -4.99 2.55
CA PHE A 19 -5.77 -5.29 1.37
C PHE A 19 -6.64 -5.84 0.23
N GLY A 20 -7.50 -6.80 0.56
CA GLY A 20 -8.46 -7.40 -0.36
C GLY A 20 -9.41 -6.36 -0.95
N THR A 21 -9.93 -5.43 -0.15
CA THR A 21 -10.79 -4.35 -0.65
C THR A 21 -10.07 -3.42 -1.62
N GLY A 22 -8.79 -3.09 -1.35
CA GLY A 22 -7.99 -2.27 -2.24
C GLY A 22 -7.82 -2.91 -3.62
N TRP A 23 -7.43 -4.19 -3.66
CA TRP A 23 -7.30 -4.93 -4.91
C TRP A 23 -8.64 -5.21 -5.59
N TRP A 24 -9.72 -5.38 -4.84
CA TRP A 24 -11.05 -5.51 -5.40
C TRP A 24 -11.44 -4.25 -6.18
N PHE A 25 -11.32 -3.05 -5.60
CA PHE A 25 -11.62 -1.80 -6.32
C PHE A 25 -10.88 -1.72 -7.67
N TRP A 26 -9.59 -2.08 -7.68
CA TRP A 26 -8.81 -2.09 -8.91
C TRP A 26 -9.30 -3.12 -9.93
N ILE A 27 -9.51 -4.37 -9.51
CA ILE A 27 -9.97 -5.44 -10.40
C ILE A 27 -11.35 -5.12 -10.97
N ASP A 28 -12.28 -4.61 -10.15
CA ASP A 28 -13.59 -4.15 -10.58
C ASP A 28 -13.47 -3.09 -11.68
N ALA A 29 -12.65 -2.07 -11.47
CA ALA A 29 -12.48 -0.98 -12.44
C ALA A 29 -11.85 -1.45 -13.76
N VAL A 30 -10.94 -2.44 -13.73
CA VAL A 30 -10.36 -3.04 -14.93
C VAL A 30 -11.40 -3.87 -15.67
N VAL A 31 -12.18 -4.71 -14.98
CA VAL A 31 -13.20 -5.58 -15.58
C VAL A 31 -14.36 -4.78 -16.16
N CYS A 32 -14.79 -3.72 -15.48
CA CYS A 32 -15.88 -2.84 -15.91
C CYS A 32 -15.44 -1.79 -16.95
N SER A 33 -14.16 -1.71 -17.28
CA SER A 33 -13.65 -0.76 -18.27
C SER A 33 -14.10 -1.12 -19.68
N SER A 34 -14.65 -0.15 -20.42
CA SER A 34 -15.01 -0.30 -21.83
C SER A 34 -13.80 -0.24 -22.78
N VAL A 35 -12.63 0.10 -22.25
CA VAL A 35 -11.37 0.20 -22.99
C VAL A 35 -10.29 -0.62 -22.30
N ILE A 36 -9.30 -1.08 -23.07
CA ILE A 36 -8.16 -1.80 -22.51
C ILE A 36 -7.34 -0.84 -21.65
N VAL A 37 -7.25 -1.12 -20.36
CA VAL A 37 -6.44 -0.36 -19.41
C VAL A 37 -4.96 -0.66 -19.67
N SER A 38 -4.17 0.39 -19.87
CA SER A 38 -2.72 0.26 -20.10
C SER A 38 -2.02 -0.31 -18.87
N PHE A 39 -0.94 -1.08 -19.10
CA PHE A 39 -0.13 -1.66 -18.02
C PHE A 39 0.40 -0.62 -17.02
N VAL A 40 0.59 0.63 -17.46
CA VAL A 40 1.05 1.73 -16.61
C VAL A 40 0.12 1.97 -15.42
N HIS A 41 -1.20 1.78 -15.59
CA HIS A 41 -2.16 1.96 -14.50
C HIS A 41 -2.11 0.88 -13.41
N TYR A 42 -1.48 -0.27 -13.68
CA TYR A 42 -1.31 -1.34 -12.70
C TYR A 42 -0.12 -1.08 -11.78
N LEU A 43 0.87 -0.30 -12.23
CA LEU A 43 2.13 -0.10 -11.50
C LEU A 43 1.94 0.51 -10.11
N PRO A 44 1.14 1.58 -9.92
CA PRO A 44 0.97 2.19 -8.59
C PRO A 44 0.53 1.18 -7.53
N GLY A 45 -0.53 0.40 -7.78
CA GLY A 45 -1.03 -0.59 -6.83
C GLY A 45 -0.05 -1.72 -6.51
N ILE A 46 0.73 -2.16 -7.51
CA ILE A 46 1.80 -3.16 -7.33
C ILE A 46 2.90 -2.60 -6.42
N PHE A 47 3.38 -1.38 -6.71
CA PHE A 47 4.41 -0.75 -5.88
C PHE A 47 3.92 -0.41 -4.47
N ALA A 48 2.65 -0.01 -4.31
CA ALA A 48 2.03 0.15 -2.99
C ALA A 48 2.02 -1.18 -2.21
N SER A 49 1.75 -2.30 -2.88
CA SER A 49 1.77 -3.63 -2.27
C SER A 49 3.18 -4.05 -1.88
N ILE A 50 4.18 -3.78 -2.73
CA ILE A 50 5.59 -4.02 -2.41
C ILE A 50 6.00 -3.16 -1.21
N ALA A 51 5.63 -1.88 -1.17
CA ALA A 51 5.96 -1.00 -0.06
C ALA A 51 5.31 -1.46 1.26
N ALA A 52 4.04 -1.89 1.21
CA ALA A 52 3.37 -2.50 2.36
C ALA A 52 4.13 -3.76 2.84
N LEU A 53 4.58 -4.63 1.94
CA LEU A 53 5.42 -5.78 2.31
C LEU A 53 6.75 -5.34 2.93
N MET A 54 7.43 -4.34 2.35
CA MET A 54 8.69 -3.82 2.88
C MET A 54 8.56 -3.31 4.32
N PHE A 55 7.46 -2.60 4.63
CA PHE A 55 7.16 -2.16 6.00
C PHE A 55 6.93 -3.33 6.95
N ASN A 56 6.24 -4.37 6.49
CA ASN A 56 5.94 -5.55 7.31
C ASN A 56 7.12 -6.51 7.50
N CYS A 57 8.20 -6.37 6.72
CA CYS A 57 9.46 -7.07 6.94
C CYS A 57 10.31 -6.47 8.09
N VAL A 58 9.88 -5.36 8.69
CA VAL A 58 10.61 -4.70 9.78
C VAL A 58 9.91 -4.93 11.11
N ARG A 59 10.61 -5.57 12.06
CA ARG A 59 10.12 -5.76 13.42
C ARG A 59 10.28 -4.44 14.20
N LYS A 60 9.34 -4.14 15.10
CA LYS A 60 9.39 -2.90 15.90
C LYS A 60 10.59 -2.85 16.82
N GLU A 61 11.01 -4.01 17.33
CA GLU A 61 12.19 -4.19 18.20
C GLU A 61 13.49 -3.74 17.52
N ASP A 62 13.60 -3.97 16.20
CA ASP A 62 14.80 -3.63 15.43
C ASP A 62 14.98 -2.11 15.25
N ILE A 63 13.91 -1.32 15.48
CA ILE A 63 13.92 0.14 15.33
C ILE A 63 14.57 0.82 16.56
N ASP A 64 14.53 0.18 17.73
CA ASP A 64 14.90 0.79 19.02
C ASP A 64 16.31 0.40 19.52
N TYR A 65 17.16 -0.18 18.66
CA TYR A 65 18.39 -0.84 19.11
C TYR A 65 19.66 0.05 19.12
N SER A 66 20.27 0.11 20.32
CA SER A 66 21.57 0.61 20.82
C SER A 66 22.56 1.37 19.90
N PRO A 67 23.14 2.51 20.36
CA PRO A 67 24.07 3.39 19.61
C PRO A 67 25.47 2.81 19.28
N TYR A 68 25.69 1.51 19.43
CA TYR A 68 26.99 0.86 19.23
C TYR A 68 27.01 -0.24 18.15
N GLU A 69 25.93 -0.45 17.38
CA GLU A 69 25.89 -1.48 16.32
C GLU A 69 25.91 -0.92 14.88
N GLU A 70 26.80 -1.47 14.04
CA GLU A 70 27.02 -1.09 12.63
C GLU A 70 25.86 -1.44 11.67
N GLY A 71 24.78 -2.08 12.16
CA GLY A 71 23.63 -2.53 11.37
C GLY A 71 22.51 -1.50 11.16
N GLU A 72 22.50 -0.41 11.93
CA GLU A 72 21.38 0.54 12.05
C GLU A 72 21.04 1.25 10.72
N TRP A 73 22.05 1.59 9.91
CA TRP A 73 21.85 2.32 8.67
C TRP A 73 21.12 1.51 7.60
N ARG A 74 21.24 0.18 7.61
CA ARG A 74 20.58 -0.71 6.64
C ARG A 74 19.08 -0.72 6.85
N LEU A 75 18.65 -0.79 8.12
CA LEU A 75 17.23 -0.76 8.48
C LEU A 75 16.62 0.61 8.18
N LYS A 76 17.31 1.69 8.58
CA LYS A 76 16.90 3.07 8.27
C LYS A 76 16.76 3.29 6.77
N LEU A 77 17.72 2.80 5.98
CA LEU A 77 17.71 2.88 4.52
C LEU A 77 16.58 2.03 3.91
N TRP A 78 16.30 0.85 4.46
CA TRP A 78 15.18 0.00 4.04
C TRP A 78 13.82 0.68 4.28
N LEU A 79 13.61 1.24 5.48
CA LEU A 79 12.41 2.00 5.83
C LEU A 79 12.28 3.27 4.98
N PHE A 80 13.39 3.95 4.71
CA PHE A 80 13.43 5.09 3.79
C PHE A 80 12.95 4.69 2.40
N PHE A 81 13.44 3.57 1.84
CA PHE A 81 12.96 3.06 0.56
C PHE A 81 11.48 2.68 0.61
N ALA A 82 11.02 2.00 1.65
CA ALA A 82 9.61 1.65 1.82
C ALA A 82 8.72 2.90 1.81
N TYR A 83 9.15 3.95 2.51
CA TYR A 83 8.47 5.25 2.53
C TYR A 83 8.44 5.93 1.16
N VAL A 84 9.58 5.99 0.47
CA VAL A 84 9.69 6.59 -0.88
C VAL A 84 8.80 5.84 -1.87
N VAL A 85 8.86 4.50 -1.90
CA VAL A 85 8.02 3.68 -2.81
C VAL A 85 6.54 3.89 -2.50
N SER A 86 6.15 3.97 -1.22
CA SER A 86 4.77 4.27 -0.82
C SER A 86 4.31 5.62 -1.38
N PHE A 87 5.08 6.69 -1.15
CA PHE A 87 4.70 8.03 -1.57
C PHE A 87 4.67 8.17 -3.10
N VAL A 88 5.67 7.62 -3.79
CA VAL A 88 5.74 7.63 -5.25
C VAL A 88 4.59 6.83 -5.86
N SER A 89 4.24 5.67 -5.30
CA SER A 89 3.10 4.89 -5.78
C SER A 89 1.78 5.66 -5.68
N LEU A 90 1.52 6.32 -4.54
CA LEU A 90 0.32 7.12 -4.36
C LEU A 90 0.30 8.34 -5.28
N ALA A 91 1.42 9.05 -5.41
CA ALA A 91 1.55 10.21 -6.30
C ALA A 91 1.37 9.82 -7.78
N ALA A 92 1.95 8.70 -8.20
CA ALA A 92 1.76 8.15 -9.55
C ALA A 92 0.30 7.81 -9.80
N SER A 93 -0.38 7.19 -8.82
CA SER A 93 -1.81 6.88 -8.94
C SER A 93 -2.68 8.13 -9.10
N VAL A 94 -2.40 9.18 -8.32
CA VAL A 94 -3.09 10.48 -8.45
C VAL A 94 -2.80 11.12 -9.81
N GLY A 95 -1.56 11.03 -10.29
CA GLY A 95 -1.19 11.50 -11.63
C GLY A 95 -2.00 10.82 -12.74
N LEU A 96 -2.19 9.50 -12.64
CA LEU A 96 -3.01 8.74 -13.60
C LEU A 96 -4.50 9.09 -13.49
N LEU A 97 -5.02 9.33 -12.29
CA LEU A 97 -6.38 9.87 -12.13
C LEU A 97 -6.55 11.21 -12.84
N ILE A 98 -5.58 12.12 -12.69
CA ILE A 98 -5.60 13.41 -13.40
C ILE A 98 -5.59 13.17 -14.92
N GLN A 99 -4.74 12.27 -15.42
CA GLN A 99 -4.70 11.93 -16.85
C GLN A 99 -6.04 11.38 -17.36
N ASP A 100 -6.65 10.44 -16.64
CA ASP A 100 -7.95 9.84 -17.00
C ASP A 100 -9.09 10.86 -16.93
N SER A 101 -8.96 11.91 -16.11
CA SER A 101 -9.92 13.02 -16.05
C SER A 101 -9.83 13.99 -17.24
N LEU A 102 -8.64 14.13 -17.84
CA LEU A 102 -8.39 15.06 -18.93
C LEU A 102 -8.55 14.41 -20.31
N VAL A 103 -8.20 13.12 -20.44
CA VAL A 103 -8.17 12.41 -21.72
C VAL A 103 -9.45 11.61 -21.92
N LYS A 104 -10.38 12.14 -22.74
CA LYS A 104 -11.69 11.53 -23.00
C LYS A 104 -11.65 10.20 -23.78
N THR A 105 -10.53 9.88 -24.41
CA THR A 105 -10.35 8.63 -25.19
C THR A 105 -9.74 7.50 -24.37
N GLY A 106 -9.32 7.77 -23.13
CA GLY A 106 -8.66 6.82 -22.26
C GLY A 106 -9.63 6.06 -21.34
N PRO A 107 -9.09 5.34 -20.34
CA PRO A 107 -9.87 4.77 -19.25
C PRO A 107 -10.74 5.84 -18.57
N SER A 108 -11.87 5.40 -18.03
CA SER A 108 -12.78 6.29 -17.34
C SER A 108 -12.15 6.85 -16.06
N VAL A 109 -12.68 7.96 -15.55
CA VAL A 109 -12.30 8.54 -14.25
C VAL A 109 -12.43 7.54 -13.10
N TRP A 110 -13.33 6.56 -13.22
CA TRP A 110 -13.46 5.48 -12.25
C TRP A 110 -12.19 4.63 -12.17
N THR A 111 -11.54 4.34 -13.29
CA THR A 111 -10.27 3.58 -13.34
C THR A 111 -9.17 4.29 -12.56
N GLY A 112 -8.98 5.59 -12.80
CA GLY A 112 -8.04 6.40 -12.02
C GLY A 112 -8.38 6.45 -10.53
N THR A 113 -9.67 6.60 -10.19
CA THR A 113 -10.15 6.71 -8.81
C THR A 113 -9.93 5.40 -8.05
N ALA A 114 -10.26 4.28 -8.69
CA ALA A 114 -10.03 2.94 -8.16
C ALA A 114 -8.55 2.66 -7.93
N GLY A 115 -7.66 3.12 -8.80
CA GLY A 115 -6.20 3.03 -8.58
C GLY A 115 -5.76 3.79 -7.33
N VAL A 116 -6.30 4.99 -7.09
CA VAL A 116 -5.97 5.78 -5.88
C VAL A 116 -6.49 5.07 -4.63
N LEU A 117 -7.74 4.59 -4.67
CA LEU A 117 -8.33 3.82 -3.57
C LEU A 117 -7.49 2.57 -3.28
N GLN A 118 -7.10 1.82 -4.31
CA GLN A 118 -6.22 0.66 -4.18
C GLN A 118 -4.95 1.01 -3.42
N CYS A 119 -4.23 2.05 -3.84
CA CYS A 119 -2.98 2.46 -3.18
C CYS A 119 -3.22 2.82 -1.71
N VAL A 120 -4.27 3.60 -1.42
CA VAL A 120 -4.60 4.02 -0.05
C VAL A 120 -4.93 2.81 0.83
N PHE A 121 -5.83 1.94 0.38
CA PHE A 121 -6.23 0.75 1.15
C PHE A 121 -5.07 -0.22 1.36
N VAL A 122 -4.25 -0.46 0.34
CA VAL A 122 -3.08 -1.35 0.46
C VAL A 122 -2.07 -0.81 1.47
N LEU A 123 -1.77 0.49 1.44
CA LEU A 123 -0.84 1.11 2.40
C LEU A 123 -1.42 1.12 3.82
N ILE A 124 -2.72 1.43 3.99
CA ILE A 124 -3.40 1.35 5.29
C ILE A 124 -3.38 -0.09 5.83
N SER A 125 -3.65 -1.09 4.98
CA SER A 125 -3.53 -2.49 5.36
C SER A 125 -2.13 -2.82 5.85
N GLY A 126 -1.10 -2.34 5.15
CA GLY A 126 0.29 -2.52 5.55
C GLY A 126 0.54 -2.01 6.97
N LEU A 127 0.02 -0.82 7.28
CA LEU A 127 0.12 -0.21 8.63
C LEU A 127 -0.70 -0.95 9.67
N ILE A 128 -1.91 -1.43 9.34
CA ILE A 128 -2.74 -2.22 10.26
C ILE A 128 -2.01 -3.51 10.64
N TYR A 129 -1.49 -4.25 9.67
CA TYR A 129 -0.73 -5.47 9.95
C TYR A 129 0.48 -5.16 10.83
N TRP A 130 1.28 -4.17 10.41
CA TRP A 130 2.49 -3.77 11.14
C TRP A 130 2.18 -3.37 12.59
N THR A 131 1.12 -2.59 12.83
CA THR A 131 0.75 -2.17 14.19
C THR A 131 0.19 -3.31 15.04
N SER A 132 -0.54 -4.25 14.43
CA SER A 132 -1.11 -5.42 15.12
C SER A 132 -0.07 -6.45 15.56
N HIS A 133 1.06 -6.53 14.86
CA HIS A 133 2.14 -7.44 15.23
C HIS A 133 2.98 -6.81 16.36
N SER A 134 2.70 -7.17 17.61
CA SER A 134 3.35 -6.61 18.80
C SER A 134 4.45 -7.48 19.42
N GLU A 135 4.83 -8.60 18.80
CA GLU A 135 5.96 -9.46 19.18
C GLU A 135 6.63 -10.03 17.92
#